data_AF-A0A2E1LVV8-F1
#
_entry.id   AF-A0A2E1LVV8-F1
#
_cell.length_a   1.000
_cell.length_b   1.000
_cell.length_c   1.000
_cell.angle_alpha   90.00
_cell.angle_beta   90.00
_cell.angle_gamma   90.00
#
_symmetry.space_group_name_H-M   'P 1'
#
loop_
_entity.id
_entity.type
_entity.pdbx_description
1 polymer ?
#
loop_
_entity_poly.entity_id
_entity_poly.type
_entity_poly.pdbx_seq_one_letter_code
_entity_poly.pdbx_strand_id
1 'polypeptide(L)'
;MSLDTLMVEGPLRFDQIAAVTSLTEAEVAVLNPMYRLRILPGPGERFPVQWPVRGVAEFLAQEEAMRQHLPELTPDIKYEPEPVVYRVRSGDVLGSIAQKHGVRVSQLKAWNDLNTSVIRVGQKLIIHADPNKM
;
A
#
# COMPACT_ATOMS: atom_id res chain seq x y z
N MET A 1 0.64 -19.81 21.08
CA MET A 1 0.85 -20.08 19.65
C MET A 1 2.18 -19.45 19.26
N SER A 2 3.06 -20.20 18.59
CA SER A 2 4.34 -19.65 18.11
C SER A 2 4.12 -19.06 16.72
N LEU A 3 4.54 -17.81 16.52
CA LEU A 3 4.47 -17.08 15.26
C LEU A 3 5.86 -16.97 14.66
N ASP A 4 5.91 -16.95 13.34
CA ASP A 4 7.11 -16.71 12.55
C ASP A 4 6.86 -15.58 11.53
N THR A 5 7.92 -14.93 11.07
CA THR A 5 7.85 -13.83 10.11
C THR A 5 8.29 -14.30 8.74
N LEU A 6 7.37 -14.31 7.77
CA LEU A 6 7.62 -14.68 6.38
C LEU A 6 7.76 -13.44 5.51
N MET A 7 8.76 -13.41 4.65
CA MET A 7 8.98 -12.31 3.69
C MET A 7 8.29 -12.66 2.38
N VAL A 8 7.12 -12.07 2.14
CA VAL A 8 6.23 -12.43 1.02
C VAL A 8 6.18 -11.32 -0.01
N GLU A 9 6.29 -11.67 -1.29
CA GLU A 9 6.23 -10.69 -2.38
C GLU A 9 4.77 -10.29 -2.68
N GLY A 10 4.52 -8.99 -2.83
CA GLY A 10 3.24 -8.46 -3.29
C GLY A 10 3.13 -8.40 -4.84
N PRO A 11 1.97 -7.99 -5.38
CA PRO A 11 0.71 -7.77 -4.67
C PRO A 11 0.03 -9.11 -4.34
N LEU A 12 -0.40 -9.27 -3.09
CA LEU A 12 -1.09 -10.48 -2.64
C LEU A 12 -2.19 -10.14 -1.64
N ARG A 13 -3.37 -10.73 -1.79
CA ARG A 13 -4.52 -10.44 -0.91
C ARG A 13 -4.73 -11.54 0.12
N PHE A 14 -5.31 -11.19 1.27
CA PHE A 14 -5.54 -12.18 2.35
C PHE A 14 -6.58 -13.25 1.99
N ASP A 15 -7.52 -12.95 1.09
CA ASP A 15 -8.46 -13.94 0.55
C ASP A 15 -7.76 -14.99 -0.33
N GLN A 16 -6.76 -14.59 -1.12
CA GLN A 16 -5.93 -15.52 -1.90
C GLN A 16 -5.10 -16.43 -1.00
N ILE A 17 -4.55 -15.87 0.08
CA ILE A 17 -3.83 -16.66 1.09
C ILE A 17 -4.78 -17.63 1.78
N ALA A 18 -5.95 -17.17 2.19
CA ALA A 18 -6.95 -17.99 2.87
C ALA A 18 -7.58 -19.05 1.96
N ALA A 19 -7.55 -18.86 0.64
CA ALA A 19 -8.09 -19.82 -0.33
C ALA A 19 -7.24 -21.09 -0.45
N VAL A 20 -5.93 -20.98 -0.22
CA VAL A 20 -5.01 -22.13 -0.34
C VAL A 20 -4.59 -22.67 1.01
N THR A 21 -4.55 -21.83 2.03
CA THR A 21 -4.10 -22.21 3.36
C THR A 21 -5.25 -22.63 4.27
N SER A 22 -4.91 -23.29 5.36
CA SER A 22 -5.86 -23.68 6.40
C SER A 22 -6.37 -22.51 7.27
N LEU A 23 -5.92 -21.26 7.04
CA LEU A 23 -6.35 -20.08 7.79
C LEU A 23 -7.42 -19.29 7.03
N THR A 24 -8.38 -18.74 7.77
CA THR A 24 -9.37 -17.82 7.21
C THR A 24 -8.80 -16.41 7.03
N GLU A 25 -9.38 -15.62 6.12
CA GLU A 25 -8.99 -14.21 5.90
C GLU A 25 -9.06 -13.38 7.20
N ALA A 26 -10.00 -13.70 8.09
CA ALA A 26 -10.11 -13.08 9.41
C ALA A 26 -8.92 -13.41 10.30
N GLU A 27 -8.49 -14.67 10.35
CA GLU A 27 -7.32 -15.08 11.12
C GLU A 27 -6.03 -14.48 10.56
N VAL A 28 -5.87 -14.46 9.23
CA VAL A 28 -4.75 -13.78 8.58
C VAL A 28 -4.71 -12.30 8.95
N ALA A 29 -5.87 -11.63 8.97
CA ALA A 29 -5.97 -10.22 9.37
C ALA A 29 -5.65 -9.98 10.86
N VAL A 30 -6.07 -10.88 11.74
CA VAL A 30 -5.77 -10.81 13.18
C VAL A 30 -4.27 -10.98 13.43
N LEU A 31 -3.61 -11.86 12.69
CA LEU A 31 -2.16 -12.08 12.78
C LEU A 31 -1.37 -10.90 12.19
N ASN A 32 -1.95 -10.22 11.20
CA ASN A 32 -1.27 -9.21 10.40
C ASN A 32 -1.98 -7.83 10.47
N PRO A 33 -2.13 -7.24 11.67
CA PRO A 33 -2.89 -6.00 11.87
C PRO A 33 -2.27 -4.77 11.16
N MET A 34 -1.00 -4.88 10.73
CA MET A 34 -0.33 -3.83 9.95
C MET A 34 -0.94 -3.64 8.56
N TYR A 35 -1.55 -4.67 7.97
CA TYR A 35 -2.19 -4.56 6.65
C TYR A 35 -3.69 -4.27 6.81
N ARG A 36 -4.01 -3.01 7.09
CA ARG A 36 -5.39 -2.54 7.32
C ARG A 36 -6.31 -2.82 6.13
N LEU A 37 -5.76 -2.81 4.92
CA LEU A 37 -6.48 -3.07 3.67
C LEU A 37 -6.56 -4.57 3.32
N ARG A 38 -6.05 -5.46 4.18
CA ARG A 38 -6.04 -6.93 3.98
C ARG A 38 -5.33 -7.36 2.69
N ILE A 39 -4.34 -6.56 2.29
CA ILE A 39 -3.51 -6.75 1.09
C ILE A 39 -2.05 -6.44 1.41
N LEU A 40 -1.15 -7.19 0.78
CA LEU A 40 0.27 -6.88 0.67
C LEU A 40 0.45 -5.94 -0.53
N PRO A 41 1.00 -4.73 -0.32
CA PRO A 41 1.14 -3.75 -1.39
C PRO A 41 2.23 -4.17 -2.40
N GLY A 42 2.23 -3.55 -3.58
CA GLY A 42 3.39 -3.42 -4.48
C GLY A 42 4.01 -4.70 -5.09
N PRO A 43 4.12 -4.82 -6.42
CA PRO A 43 5.02 -5.81 -7.03
C PRO A 43 6.49 -5.47 -6.77
N GLY A 44 7.30 -6.48 -6.45
CA GLY A 44 8.76 -6.36 -6.39
C GLY A 44 9.36 -6.02 -5.01
N GLU A 45 8.54 -5.91 -3.96
CA GLU A 45 9.00 -5.78 -2.58
C GLU A 45 8.47 -6.94 -1.72
N ARG A 46 9.27 -7.35 -0.74
CA ARG A 46 8.92 -8.41 0.21
C ARG A 46 8.42 -7.80 1.51
N PHE A 47 7.21 -8.15 1.89
CA PHE A 47 6.56 -7.65 3.08
C PHE A 47 6.55 -8.71 4.19
N PRO A 48 6.74 -8.30 5.46
CA PRO A 48 6.77 -9.23 6.59
C PRO A 48 5.36 -9.65 7.01
N VAL A 49 5.01 -10.91 6.73
CA VAL A 49 3.76 -11.54 7.15
C VAL A 49 4.00 -12.41 8.38
N GLN A 50 3.26 -12.13 9.45
CA GLN A 50 3.17 -12.98 10.62
C GLN A 50 2.33 -14.21 10.30
N TRP A 51 2.90 -15.39 10.53
CA TRP A 51 2.25 -16.67 10.27
C TRP A 51 2.52 -17.69 11.38
N PRO A 52 1.57 -18.60 11.71
CA PRO A 52 1.83 -19.63 12.71
C PRO A 52 2.90 -20.61 12.19
N VAL A 53 3.90 -20.93 13.03
CA VAL A 53 5.03 -21.83 12.66
C VAL A 53 4.55 -23.15 12.02
N ARG A 54 3.42 -23.68 12.49
CA ARG A 54 2.84 -24.93 11.98
C ARG A 54 2.34 -24.85 10.54
N GLY A 55 1.91 -23.66 10.10
CA GLY A 55 1.38 -23.41 8.76
C GLY A 55 2.41 -22.81 7.80
N VAL A 56 3.66 -22.57 8.24
CA VAL A 56 4.70 -21.98 7.38
C VAL A 56 5.03 -22.89 6.20
N ALA A 57 5.13 -24.20 6.44
CA ALA A 57 5.43 -25.16 5.38
C ALA A 57 4.33 -25.23 4.31
N GLU A 58 3.06 -25.15 4.73
CA GLU A 58 1.90 -25.08 3.83
C GLU A 58 1.94 -23.80 2.99
N PHE A 59 2.19 -22.65 3.63
CA PHE A 59 2.30 -21.36 2.96
C PHE A 59 3.39 -21.36 1.88
N LEU A 60 4.60 -21.82 2.21
CA LEU A 60 5.72 -21.86 1.26
C LEU A 60 5.49 -22.85 0.12
N ALA A 61 4.83 -23.98 0.39
CA ALA A 61 4.51 -24.97 -0.63
C ALA A 61 3.44 -24.48 -1.62
N GLN A 62 2.58 -23.56 -1.19
CA GLN A 62 1.43 -23.09 -1.95
C GLN A 62 1.59 -21.65 -2.47
N GLU A 63 2.74 -21.01 -2.28
CA GLU A 63 3.00 -19.63 -2.71
C GLU A 63 2.69 -19.41 -4.20
N GLU A 64 3.11 -20.35 -5.05
CA GLU A 64 2.84 -20.32 -6.49
C GLU A 64 1.33 -20.39 -6.79
N ALA A 65 0.59 -21.21 -6.03
CA ALA A 65 -0.85 -21.41 -6.19
C ALA A 65 -1.65 -20.18 -5.74
N MET A 66 -1.20 -19.47 -4.70
CA MET A 66 -1.80 -18.19 -4.28
C MET A 66 -1.77 -17.14 -5.39
N ARG A 67 -0.64 -17.07 -6.10
CA ARG A 67 -0.42 -16.11 -7.21
C ARG A 67 -1.28 -16.44 -8.43
N GLN A 68 -1.55 -17.72 -8.66
CA GLN A 68 -2.37 -18.19 -9.78
C GLN A 68 -3.88 -18.17 -9.47
N HIS A 69 -4.29 -17.96 -8.21
CA HIS A 69 -5.70 -17.93 -7.81
C HIS A 69 -6.39 -16.64 -8.30
N LEU A 70 -7.07 -16.78 -9.44
CA LEU A 70 -8.09 -15.94 -10.08
C LEU A 70 -8.44 -14.59 -9.40
N PRO A 71 -7.93 -13.46 -9.89
CA PRO A 71 -8.30 -12.11 -9.43
C PRO A 71 -9.70 -11.65 -9.90
N GLU A 72 -10.50 -12.46 -10.60
CA GLU A 72 -11.69 -11.98 -11.32
C GLU A 72 -12.89 -11.54 -10.46
N LEU A 73 -12.87 -11.77 -9.14
CA LEU A 73 -13.85 -11.19 -8.20
C LEU A 73 -13.33 -9.93 -7.49
N THR A 74 -12.18 -9.41 -7.89
CA THR A 74 -11.66 -8.15 -7.34
C THR A 74 -12.23 -6.96 -8.11
N PRO A 75 -12.96 -6.03 -7.45
CA PRO A 75 -13.09 -4.70 -8.02
C PRO A 75 -11.68 -4.12 -8.20
N ASP A 76 -11.42 -3.47 -9.34
CA ASP A 76 -10.16 -2.81 -9.68
C ASP A 76 -9.69 -1.93 -8.50
N ILE A 77 -8.72 -2.43 -7.74
CA ILE A 77 -8.26 -1.75 -6.51
C ILE A 77 -7.30 -0.66 -6.94
N LYS A 78 -7.86 0.52 -7.25
CA LYS A 78 -7.08 1.75 -7.35
C LYS A 78 -6.54 2.08 -5.97
N TYR A 79 -5.25 1.89 -5.78
CA TYR A 79 -4.52 2.39 -4.62
C TYR A 79 -4.61 3.92 -4.64
N GLU A 80 -5.54 4.48 -3.87
CA GLU A 80 -5.54 5.90 -3.54
C GLU A 80 -4.67 6.06 -2.29
N PRO A 81 -3.40 6.52 -2.41
CA PRO A 81 -2.60 6.78 -1.23
C PRO A 81 -3.32 7.79 -0.35
N GLU A 82 -3.30 7.54 0.96
CA GLU A 82 -3.92 8.44 1.93
C GLU A 82 -3.37 9.86 1.73
N PRO A 83 -4.25 10.88 1.64
CA PRO A 83 -3.81 12.24 1.37
C PRO A 83 -2.92 12.78 2.49
N VAL A 84 -1.67 13.10 2.16
CA VAL A 84 -0.76 13.83 3.04
C VAL A 84 -1.08 15.31 2.97
N VAL A 85 -1.29 15.95 4.12
CA VAL A 85 -1.49 17.41 4.19
C VAL A 85 -0.16 18.12 4.39
N TYR A 86 0.32 18.80 3.36
CA TYR A 86 1.53 19.62 3.39
C TYR A 86 1.22 21.08 3.66
N ARG A 87 2.00 21.74 4.52
CA ARG A 87 1.89 23.19 4.78
C ARG A 87 3.04 23.92 4.08
N VAL A 88 2.69 24.76 3.11
CA VAL A 88 3.64 25.53 2.29
C VAL A 88 4.50 26.42 3.19
N ARG A 89 5.82 26.36 3.01
CA ARG A 89 6.81 27.18 3.71
C ARG A 89 7.33 28.29 2.82
N SER A 90 7.96 29.30 3.42
CA SER A 90 8.60 30.38 2.65
C SER A 90 9.72 29.81 1.78
N GLY A 91 9.66 30.09 0.48
CA GLY A 91 10.60 29.57 -0.52
C GLY A 91 10.16 28.28 -1.22
N ASP A 92 9.07 27.64 -0.78
CA ASP A 92 8.54 26.48 -1.48
C ASP A 92 7.90 26.90 -2.82
N VAL A 93 8.20 26.13 -3.86
CA VAL A 93 7.50 26.21 -5.14
C VAL A 93 6.80 24.90 -5.45
N LEU A 94 5.69 24.96 -6.19
CA LEU A 94 4.87 23.79 -6.50
C LEU A 94 5.68 22.64 -7.11
N GLY A 95 6.67 22.95 -7.95
CA GLY A 95 7.61 21.99 -8.53
C GLY A 95 8.49 21.28 -7.50
N SER A 96 9.07 22.02 -6.55
CA SER A 96 9.91 21.46 -5.49
C SER A 96 9.12 20.57 -4.53
N ILE A 97 7.88 20.94 -4.21
CA ILE A 97 6.98 20.12 -3.38
C ILE A 97 6.64 18.83 -4.14
N ALA A 98 6.22 18.95 -5.40
CA ALA A 98 5.85 17.80 -6.21
C ALA A 98 7.02 16.81 -6.36
N GLN A 99 8.22 17.31 -6.64
CA GLN A 99 9.44 16.49 -6.73
C GLN A 99 9.77 15.80 -5.40
N LYS A 100 9.71 16.52 -4.29
CA LYS A 100 9.98 15.97 -2.95
C LYS A 100 9.03 14.83 -2.56
N HIS A 101 7.80 14.88 -3.08
CA HIS A 101 6.77 13.88 -2.82
C HIS A 101 6.60 12.87 -3.96
N GLY A 102 7.47 12.89 -4.98
CA GLY A 102 7.41 11.94 -6.10
C GLY A 102 6.15 12.06 -6.98
N VAL A 103 5.45 13.19 -6.96
CA VAL A 103 4.21 13.42 -7.71
C VAL A 103 4.43 14.43 -8.84
N ARG A 104 3.54 14.45 -9.84
CA ARG A 104 3.56 15.47 -10.89
C ARG A 104 2.89 16.74 -10.41
N VAL A 105 3.40 17.89 -10.86
CA VAL A 105 2.82 19.22 -10.58
C VAL A 105 1.36 19.28 -11.03
N SER A 106 1.01 18.68 -12.17
CA SER A 106 -0.37 18.62 -12.66
C SER A 106 -1.30 17.84 -11.74
N GLN A 107 -0.82 16.76 -11.13
CA GLN A 107 -1.59 15.98 -10.16
C GLN A 107 -1.80 16.78 -8.87
N LEU A 108 -0.73 17.41 -8.37
CA LEU A 108 -0.81 18.27 -7.19
C LEU A 108 -1.79 19.43 -7.39
N LYS A 109 -1.86 20.01 -8.60
CA LYS A 109 -2.85 21.03 -8.95
C LYS A 109 -4.28 20.47 -8.93
N ALA A 110 -4.48 19.30 -9.54
CA ALA A 110 -5.79 18.66 -9.64
C ALA A 110 -6.37 18.35 -8.25
N TRP A 111 -5.56 17.84 -7.32
CA TRP A 111 -6.02 17.51 -5.96
C TRP A 111 -6.35 18.72 -5.08
N ASN A 112 -5.88 19.90 -5.46
CA ASN A 112 -6.01 21.13 -4.67
C ASN A 112 -6.81 22.22 -5.40
N ASP A 113 -7.50 21.86 -6.48
CA ASP A 113 -8.26 22.78 -7.35
C ASP A 113 -7.45 24.04 -7.75
N LEU A 114 -6.14 23.86 -7.98
CA LEU A 114 -5.25 24.97 -8.33
C LEU A 114 -5.24 25.18 -9.84
N ASN A 115 -5.76 26.33 -10.28
CA ASN A 115 -5.69 26.72 -11.68
C ASN A 115 -4.28 27.22 -12.08
N THR A 116 -3.55 27.80 -11.13
CA THR A 116 -2.21 28.37 -11.35
C THR A 116 -1.14 27.62 -10.54
N SER A 117 0.12 27.91 -10.81
CA SER A 117 1.26 27.41 -10.01
C SER A 117 1.56 28.29 -8.79
N VAL A 118 0.70 29.25 -8.49
CA VAL A 118 0.89 30.21 -7.39
C VAL A 118 0.37 29.59 -6.09
N ILE A 119 1.23 29.49 -5.09
CA ILE A 119 0.92 29.00 -3.75
C ILE A 119 1.33 30.04 -2.70
N ARG A 120 0.59 30.11 -1.60
CA ARG A 120 0.86 31.05 -0.51
C ARG A 120 1.52 30.34 0.67
N VAL A 121 2.44 31.04 1.33
CA VAL A 121 3.03 30.54 2.58
C VAL A 121 1.93 30.28 3.61
N GLY A 122 1.97 29.12 4.24
CA GLY A 122 0.96 28.67 5.21
C GLY A 122 -0.26 27.97 4.59
N GLN A 123 -0.39 27.95 3.26
CA GLN A 123 -1.43 27.21 2.55
C GLN A 123 -1.28 25.70 2.81
N LYS A 124 -2.42 25.02 3.00
CA LYS A 124 -2.48 23.56 3.09
C LYS A 124 -2.65 22.98 1.69
N LEU A 125 -1.84 21.99 1.34
CA LEU A 125 -1.92 21.23 0.11
C LEU A 125 -2.15 19.76 0.42
N ILE A 126 -3.11 19.17 -0.27
CA ILE A 126 -3.43 17.74 -0.27
C ILE A 126 -2.52 17.05 -1.28
N ILE A 127 -1.75 16.07 -0.83
CA ILE A 127 -0.80 15.33 -1.66
C ILE A 127 -1.11 13.84 -1.54
N HIS A 128 -1.58 13.24 -2.63
CA HIS A 128 -1.72 11.79 -2.75
C HIS A 128 -0.38 11.21 -3.21
N ALA A 129 0.61 11.19 -2.31
CA ALA A 129 1.93 10.62 -2.58
C ALA A 129 2.00 9.20 -2.07
N ASP A 130 2.64 8.33 -2.84
CA ASP A 130 2.93 6.97 -2.41
C ASP A 130 4.02 7.04 -1.32
N PRO A 131 3.76 6.63 -0.07
CA PRO A 131 4.75 6.73 1.02
C PRO A 131 6.03 5.96 0.73
N ASN A 132 6.00 5.00 -0.20
CA ASN A 132 7.16 4.20 -0.59
C ASN A 132 8.06 4.86 -1.65
N LYS A 133 7.71 6.06 -2.13
CA LYS A 133 8.51 6.85 -3.09
C LYS A 133 9.12 8.11 -2.49
N MET A 134 9.11 8.23 -1.15
CA MET A 134 9.62 9.39 -0.40
C MET A 134 11.08 9.22 0.03
#